data_AF-A0A960KA88-F1
#
_entry.id   AF-A0A960KA88-F1
#
_cell.length_a   1.000
_cell.length_b   1.000
_cell.length_c   1.000
_cell.angle_alpha   90.00
_cell.angle_beta   90.00
_cell.angle_gamma   90.00
#
_symmetry.space_group_name_H-M   'P 1'
#
loop_
_entity.id
_entity.type
_entity.pdbx_description
1 polymer ?
#
loop_
_entity_poly.entity_id
_entity_poly.type
_entity_poly.pdbx_seq_one_letter_code
_entity_poly.pdbx_strand_id
1 'polypeptide(L)'
;DIVDFDPGFLVGMVGPLLSDPTIDFVKGHYHRPEADGVGGGRVTELLARPLLSLYFPELAEVAQPLAGEYAGRRSLLEQLPFVVGYGVDVALLIDAVRTVGLGGIAQVDLGVRHHRNRTLDELGPQALAVGQAILDRAGVRPAGDAVLHRPGREPLAVPLVERPPLASL
;
A
#
# COMPACT_ATOMS: atom_id res chain seq x y z
N ASP A 1 2.47 7.78 14.09
CA ASP A 1 1.30 8.54 14.55
C ASP A 1 0.76 9.45 13.48
N ILE A 2 -0.57 9.52 13.42
CA ILE A 2 -1.30 10.53 12.66
C ILE A 2 -1.30 11.80 13.50
N VAL A 3 -0.73 12.87 12.98
CA VAL A 3 -0.85 14.22 13.55
C VAL A 3 -2.06 14.87 12.86
N ASP A 4 -2.86 15.63 13.62
CA ASP A 4 -4.05 16.35 13.11
C ASP A 4 -5.17 15.46 12.55
N PHE A 5 -5.61 14.47 13.34
CA PHE A 5 -6.77 13.64 13.00
C PHE A 5 -8.07 14.47 12.95
N ASP A 6 -8.73 14.46 11.78
CA ASP A 6 -10.04 15.06 11.56
C ASP A 6 -11.12 13.96 11.43
N PRO A 7 -12.25 14.02 12.16
CA PRO A 7 -13.38 13.12 11.96
C PRO A 7 -13.87 13.02 10.51
N GLY A 8 -13.66 14.06 9.70
CA GLY A 8 -13.90 14.03 8.25
C GLY A 8 -13.14 12.92 7.53
N PHE A 9 -12.00 12.46 8.04
CA PHE A 9 -11.24 11.34 7.46
C PHE A 9 -12.04 10.05 7.52
N LEU A 10 -12.62 9.72 8.68
CA LEU A 10 -13.41 8.50 8.81
C LEU A 10 -14.67 8.58 7.96
N VAL A 11 -15.38 9.72 8.00
CA VAL A 11 -16.61 9.93 7.22
C VAL A 11 -16.32 9.85 5.73
N GLY A 12 -15.24 10.46 5.26
CA GLY A 12 -14.80 10.39 3.87
C GLY A 12 -14.49 8.95 3.44
N MET A 13 -13.77 8.19 4.26
CA MET A 13 -13.40 6.81 3.95
C MET A 13 -14.61 5.85 3.92
N VAL A 14 -15.61 6.02 4.80
CA VAL A 14 -16.81 5.17 4.79
C VAL A 14 -17.89 5.65 3.83
N GLY A 15 -17.86 6.92 3.42
CA GLY A 15 -18.85 7.53 2.53
C GLY A 15 -19.16 6.68 1.29
N PRO A 16 -18.15 6.36 0.45
CA PRO A 16 -18.35 5.53 -0.75
C PRO A 16 -18.94 4.15 -0.43
N LEU A 17 -18.52 3.52 0.67
CA LEU A 17 -19.02 2.20 1.08
C LEU A 17 -20.48 2.24 1.53
N LEU A 18 -20.97 3.38 2.01
CA LEU A 18 -22.35 3.56 2.47
C LEU A 18 -23.27 4.04 1.34
N SER A 19 -22.75 4.86 0.42
CA SER A 19 -23.54 5.46 -0.66
C SER A 19 -23.60 4.62 -1.93
N ASP A 20 -22.60 3.78 -2.17
CA ASP A 20 -22.49 2.97 -3.38
C ASP A 20 -22.29 1.48 -3.05
N PRO A 21 -23.28 0.62 -3.32
CA PRO A 21 -23.17 -0.82 -3.06
C PRO A 21 -22.18 -1.53 -3.99
N THR A 22 -21.74 -0.90 -5.08
CA THR A 22 -20.74 -1.46 -6.00
C THR A 22 -19.30 -1.25 -5.52
N ILE A 23 -19.09 -0.42 -4.50
CA ILE A 23 -17.78 -0.18 -3.89
C ILE A 23 -17.59 -1.12 -2.69
N ASP A 24 -16.48 -1.87 -2.72
CA ASP A 24 -16.08 -2.80 -1.67
C ASP A 24 -14.80 -2.35 -0.95
N PHE A 25 -14.00 -1.46 -1.57
CA PHE A 25 -12.73 -0.99 -1.04
C PHE A 25 -12.51 0.50 -1.33
N VAL A 26 -11.93 1.21 -0.37
CA VAL A 26 -11.64 2.65 -0.47
C VAL A 26 -10.19 2.88 -0.11
N LYS A 27 -9.46 3.62 -0.93
CA LYS A 27 -8.08 4.03 -0.69
C LYS A 27 -8.01 5.54 -0.46
N GLY A 28 -7.49 5.93 0.69
CA GLY A 28 -7.23 7.33 0.99
C GLY A 28 -5.99 7.82 0.24
N HIS A 29 -6.04 9.05 -0.26
CA HIS A 29 -4.88 9.77 -0.74
C HIS A 29 -4.82 11.14 -0.08
N TYR A 30 -3.65 11.77 -0.14
CA TYR A 30 -3.42 13.07 0.48
C TYR A 30 -2.28 13.78 -0.24
N HIS A 31 -2.33 15.10 -0.21
CA HIS A 31 -1.25 15.95 -0.63
C HIS A 31 -0.15 15.96 0.43
N ARG A 32 1.10 15.71 0.01
CA ARG A 32 2.28 15.84 0.86
C ARG A 32 2.99 17.15 0.49
N PRO A 33 2.87 18.22 1.28
CA PRO A 33 3.56 19.46 1.00
C PRO A 33 5.07 19.21 1.09
N GLU A 34 5.82 19.73 0.12
CA GLU A 34 7.27 19.64 0.10
C GLU A 34 7.84 20.47 1.26
N ALA A 35 8.13 19.82 2.38
CA ALA A 35 8.97 20.44 3.40
C ALA A 35 10.42 20.37 2.91
N ASP A 36 11.08 21.52 2.82
CA ASP A 36 12.52 21.66 2.53
C ASP A 36 12.97 21.08 1.17
N GLY A 37 12.09 21.02 0.16
CA GLY A 37 12.41 20.52 -1.18
C GLY A 37 12.62 19.00 -1.27
N VAL A 38 12.33 18.26 -0.19
CA VAL A 38 12.34 16.79 -0.18
C VAL A 38 10.92 16.28 -0.37
N GLY A 39 10.58 15.89 -1.59
CA GLY A 39 9.31 15.24 -1.89
C GLY A 39 9.05 14.03 -1.00
N GLY A 40 7.84 13.96 -0.41
CA GLY A 40 7.36 12.80 0.34
C GLY A 40 7.12 11.60 -0.58
N GLY A 41 7.02 10.39 -0.02
CA GLY A 41 6.62 9.22 -0.80
C GLY A 41 7.71 8.62 -1.70
N ARG A 42 9.00 8.79 -1.39
CA ARG A 42 10.13 8.21 -2.15
C ARG A 42 9.95 6.74 -2.58
N VAL A 43 9.48 5.86 -1.69
CA VAL A 43 9.21 4.44 -2.04
C VAL A 43 8.00 4.32 -2.97
N THR A 44 6.99 5.16 -2.81
CA THR A 44 5.84 5.24 -3.73
C THR A 44 6.32 5.62 -5.12
N GLU A 45 7.04 6.74 -5.25
CA GLU A 45 7.40 7.33 -6.54
C GLU A 45 8.55 6.59 -7.25
N LEU A 46 9.56 6.13 -6.52
CA LEU A 46 10.78 5.54 -7.12
C LEU A 46 10.73 4.03 -7.26
N LEU A 47 9.76 3.35 -6.63
CA LEU A 47 9.66 1.89 -6.68
C LEU A 47 8.24 1.42 -6.99
N ALA A 48 7.26 1.74 -6.14
CA ALA A 48 5.93 1.16 -6.26
C ALA A 48 5.24 1.58 -7.56
N ARG A 49 5.24 2.88 -7.90
CA ARG A 49 4.65 3.37 -9.16
C ARG A 49 5.33 2.77 -10.40
N PRO A 50 6.67 2.77 -10.54
CA PRO A 50 7.32 2.07 -11.65
C PRO A 50 6.91 0.60 -11.76
N LEU A 51 6.94 -0.15 -10.66
CA LEU A 51 6.60 -1.59 -10.70
C LEU A 51 5.11 -1.83 -10.97
N LEU A 52 4.21 -1.03 -10.39
CA LEU A 52 2.78 -1.10 -10.70
C LEU A 52 2.52 -0.75 -12.16
N SER A 53 3.17 0.27 -12.71
CA SER A 53 3.03 0.62 -14.14
C SER A 53 3.48 -0.51 -15.07
N LEU A 54 4.48 -1.29 -14.66
CA LEU A 54 5.01 -2.42 -15.44
C LEU A 54 4.15 -3.68 -15.34
N TYR A 55 3.66 -4.01 -14.14
CA TYR A 55 3.04 -5.31 -13.86
C TYR A 55 1.53 -5.26 -13.60
N PHE A 56 1.00 -4.08 -13.27
CA PHE A 56 -0.40 -3.82 -12.88
C PHE A 56 -0.85 -2.45 -13.43
N PRO A 57 -0.79 -2.22 -14.75
CA PRO A 57 -1.03 -0.89 -15.35
C PRO A 57 -2.40 -0.30 -14.99
N GLU A 58 -3.40 -1.14 -14.70
CA GLU A 58 -4.71 -0.73 -14.20
C GLU A 58 -4.67 0.00 -12.85
N LEU A 59 -3.58 -0.12 -12.09
CA LEU A 59 -3.35 0.55 -10.81
C LEU A 59 -2.48 1.81 -10.93
N ALA A 60 -2.02 2.17 -12.13
CA ALA A 60 -1.10 3.29 -12.32
C ALA A 60 -1.71 4.64 -11.88
N GLU A 61 -3.03 4.78 -11.99
CA GLU A 61 -3.78 5.98 -11.61
C GLU A 61 -4.19 6.01 -10.13
N VAL A 62 -3.79 5.00 -9.33
CA VAL A 62 -3.99 5.07 -7.88
C VAL A 62 -3.07 6.15 -7.31
N ALA A 63 -3.67 7.14 -6.66
CA ALA A 63 -3.02 8.35 -6.20
C ALA A 63 -2.01 8.07 -5.08
N GLN A 64 -2.29 7.16 -4.16
CA GLN A 64 -1.36 6.75 -3.09
C GLN A 64 -1.44 5.24 -2.83
N PRO A 65 -0.78 4.39 -3.66
CA PRO A 65 -0.90 2.93 -3.53
C PRO A 65 -0.36 2.40 -2.19
N LEU A 66 0.58 3.12 -1.57
CA LEU A 66 1.18 2.78 -0.27
C LEU A 66 0.56 3.54 0.91
N ALA A 67 -0.57 4.23 0.74
CA ALA A 67 -1.26 4.84 1.88
C ALA A 67 -1.82 3.77 2.81
N GLY A 68 -1.61 3.94 4.11
CA GLY A 68 -2.16 3.07 5.15
C GLY A 68 -3.63 3.35 5.45
N GLU A 69 -4.19 4.42 4.88
CA GLU A 69 -5.58 4.79 5.06
C GLU A 69 -6.40 4.08 3.99
N TYR A 70 -7.13 3.07 4.43
CA TYR A 70 -8.08 2.36 3.60
C TYR A 70 -9.29 1.95 4.44
N ALA A 71 -10.40 1.70 3.75
CA ALA A 71 -11.58 1.08 4.32
C ALA A 71 -12.08 0.00 3.36
N GLY A 72 -12.73 -1.03 3.86
CA GLY A 72 -13.28 -2.07 3.00
C GLY A 72 -14.39 -2.83 3.69
N ARG A 73 -15.26 -3.44 2.90
CA ARG A 73 -16.31 -4.31 3.43
C ARG A 73 -15.67 -5.55 4.02
N ARG A 74 -16.18 -5.98 5.18
CA ARG A 74 -15.76 -7.24 5.83
C ARG A 74 -15.83 -8.42 4.86
N SER A 75 -16.91 -8.51 4.07
CA SER A 75 -17.10 -9.56 3.06
C SER A 75 -15.93 -9.66 2.08
N LEU A 76 -15.33 -8.55 1.67
CA LEU A 76 -14.12 -8.56 0.85
C LEU A 76 -12.89 -8.90 1.69
N LEU A 77 -12.64 -8.16 2.78
CA LEU A 77 -11.39 -8.25 3.53
C LEU A 77 -11.13 -9.65 4.13
N GLU A 78 -12.18 -10.39 4.49
CA GLU A 78 -12.03 -11.76 5.00
C GLU A 78 -11.58 -12.78 3.94
N GLN A 79 -11.76 -12.46 2.66
CA GLN A 79 -11.35 -13.30 1.54
C GLN A 79 -9.92 -13.01 1.07
N LEU A 80 -9.32 -11.91 1.50
CA LEU A 80 -7.99 -11.49 1.05
C LEU A 80 -6.91 -11.98 2.03
N PRO A 81 -5.76 -12.46 1.54
CA PRO A 81 -4.60 -12.68 2.39
C PRO A 81 -3.96 -11.35 2.80
N PHE A 82 -3.19 -11.37 3.89
CA PHE A 82 -2.49 -10.18 4.40
C PHE A 82 -0.99 -10.42 4.50
N VAL A 83 -0.24 -9.72 3.66
CA VAL A 83 1.22 -9.62 3.80
C VAL A 83 1.56 -8.92 5.11
N VAL A 84 2.54 -9.44 5.84
CA VAL A 84 3.02 -8.86 7.10
C VAL A 84 4.06 -7.78 6.81
N GLY A 85 3.93 -6.63 7.46
CA GLY A 85 4.89 -5.52 7.34
C GLY A 85 4.58 -4.60 6.15
N TYR A 86 5.61 -3.92 5.64
CA TYR A 86 5.42 -2.80 4.70
C TYR A 86 4.84 -3.17 3.33
N GLY A 87 4.82 -4.45 2.96
CA GLY A 87 4.19 -4.91 1.72
C GLY A 87 2.66 -4.95 1.78
N VAL A 88 2.06 -4.81 2.97
CA VAL A 88 0.61 -5.02 3.19
C VAL A 88 -0.26 -4.12 2.30
N ASP A 89 0.06 -2.82 2.22
CA ASP A 89 -0.82 -1.84 1.57
C ASP A 89 -0.94 -2.04 0.06
N VAL A 90 0.16 -2.41 -0.60
CA VAL A 90 0.19 -2.65 -2.04
C VAL A 90 -0.34 -4.04 -2.39
N ALA A 91 -0.02 -5.04 -1.58
CA ALA A 91 -0.55 -6.39 -1.73
C ALA A 91 -2.07 -6.40 -1.60
N LEU A 92 -2.59 -5.73 -0.56
CA LEU A 92 -4.03 -5.62 -0.32
C LEU A 92 -4.74 -4.89 -1.47
N LEU A 93 -4.15 -3.82 -2.01
CA LEU A 93 -4.69 -3.10 -3.16
C LEU A 93 -4.75 -4.00 -4.40
N ILE A 94 -3.67 -4.71 -4.72
CA ILE A 94 -3.62 -5.62 -5.88
C ILE A 94 -4.68 -6.72 -5.73
N ASP A 95 -4.81 -7.33 -4.55
CA ASP A 95 -5.79 -8.39 -4.34
C ASP A 95 -7.22 -7.87 -4.38
N ALA A 96 -7.49 -6.73 -3.76
CA ALA A 96 -8.83 -6.12 -3.80
C ALA A 96 -9.26 -5.89 -5.25
N VAL A 97 -8.38 -5.31 -6.07
CA VAL A 97 -8.69 -5.07 -7.50
C VAL A 97 -8.86 -6.38 -8.28
N ARG A 98 -8.08 -7.42 -7.97
CA ARG A 98 -8.27 -8.75 -8.58
C ARG A 98 -9.61 -9.38 -8.21
N THR A 99 -10.11 -9.14 -7.00
CA THR A 99 -11.36 -9.72 -6.50
C THR A 99 -12.59 -8.94 -6.97
N VAL A 100 -12.58 -7.61 -6.90
CA VAL A 100 -13.77 -6.77 -7.17
C VAL A 100 -13.66 -5.91 -8.42
N GLY A 101 -12.53 -5.97 -9.13
CA GLY A 101 -12.24 -5.10 -10.27
C GLY A 101 -11.95 -3.65 -9.85
N LEU A 102 -11.41 -2.86 -10.77
CA LEU A 102 -11.10 -1.44 -10.52
C LEU A 102 -12.37 -0.63 -10.18
N GLY A 103 -13.51 -1.00 -10.77
CA GLY A 103 -14.81 -0.37 -10.49
C GLY A 103 -15.32 -0.58 -9.06
N GLY A 104 -14.82 -1.58 -8.34
CA GLY A 104 -15.15 -1.82 -6.92
C GLY A 104 -14.29 -1.01 -5.94
N ILE A 105 -13.41 -0.14 -6.46
CA ILE A 105 -12.46 0.65 -5.68
C ILE A 105 -12.80 2.14 -5.80
N ALA A 106 -12.90 2.83 -4.67
CA ALA A 106 -12.96 4.29 -4.62
C ALA A 106 -11.65 4.90 -4.08
N GLN A 107 -11.36 6.13 -4.49
CA GLN A 107 -10.26 6.93 -3.94
C GLN A 107 -10.84 8.16 -3.23
N VAL A 108 -10.34 8.47 -2.04
CA VAL A 108 -10.84 9.59 -1.22
C VAL A 108 -9.69 10.53 -0.88
N ASP A 109 -9.88 11.82 -1.16
CA ASP A 109 -8.94 12.86 -0.76
C ASP A 109 -9.08 13.16 0.74
N LEU A 110 -8.00 12.96 1.47
CA LEU A 110 -7.87 13.23 2.90
C LEU A 110 -7.16 14.57 3.15
N GLY A 111 -7.02 15.41 2.12
CA GLY A 111 -6.43 16.74 2.21
C GLY A 111 -4.91 16.68 2.37
N VAL A 112 -4.40 17.44 3.33
CA VAL A 112 -2.96 17.60 3.54
C VAL A 112 -2.50 16.72 4.69
N ARG A 113 -1.37 16.04 4.51
CA ARG A 113 -0.80 15.23 5.58
C ARG A 113 0.68 15.46 5.80
N HIS A 114 1.00 15.72 7.06
CA HIS A 114 2.37 15.83 7.53
C HIS A 114 2.82 14.47 8.07
N HIS A 115 3.88 13.92 7.47
CA HIS A 115 4.56 12.73 8.00
C HIS A 115 5.99 13.07 8.36
N ARG A 116 6.52 12.37 9.37
CA ARG A 116 7.95 12.39 9.65
C ARG A 116 8.72 11.82 8.45
N ASN A 117 9.67 12.60 7.95
CA ASN A 117 10.58 12.13 6.92
C ASN A 117 11.46 10.99 7.47
N ARG A 118 11.38 9.82 6.83
CA ARG A 118 12.25 8.68 7.12
C ARG A 118 13.62 8.84 6.47
N THR A 119 14.64 8.34 7.12
CA THR A 119 15.99 8.26 6.57
C THR A 119 16.06 7.21 5.45
N LEU A 120 17.06 7.30 4.55
CA LEU A 120 17.26 6.26 3.53
C LEU A 120 17.52 4.87 4.14
N ASP A 121 18.15 4.84 5.32
CA ASP A 121 18.40 3.59 6.04
C ASP A 121 17.13 2.85 6.45
N GLU A 122 16.06 3.60 6.76
CA GLU A 122 14.73 3.07 7.06
C GLU A 122 13.93 2.74 5.79
N LEU A 123 14.15 3.49 4.71
CA LEU A 123 13.43 3.29 3.45
C LEU A 123 13.94 2.08 2.65
N GLY A 124 15.22 1.71 2.75
CA GLY A 124 15.77 0.54 2.05
C GLY A 124 15.02 -0.76 2.37
N PRO A 125 14.87 -1.15 3.65
CA PRO A 125 14.11 -2.34 4.03
C PRO A 125 12.63 -2.26 3.64
N GLN A 126 12.03 -1.08 3.75
CA GLN A 126 10.65 -0.83 3.32
C GLN A 126 10.48 -1.03 1.81
N ALA A 127 11.41 -0.49 1.01
CA ALA A 127 11.44 -0.66 -0.44
C ALA A 127 11.58 -2.14 -0.81
N LEU A 128 12.47 -2.89 -0.16
CA LEU A 128 12.61 -4.32 -0.42
C LEU A 128 11.31 -5.09 -0.10
N ALA A 129 10.65 -4.80 1.02
CA ALA A 129 9.38 -5.44 1.38
C ALA A 129 8.25 -5.13 0.37
N VAL A 130 8.12 -3.86 -0.04
CA VAL A 130 7.12 -3.43 -1.05
C VAL A 130 7.40 -4.06 -2.41
N GLY A 131 8.67 -4.05 -2.84
CA GLY A 131 9.07 -4.66 -4.12
C GLY A 131 8.81 -6.16 -4.13
N GLN A 132 9.12 -6.87 -3.03
CA GLN A 132 8.79 -8.29 -2.90
C GLN A 132 7.30 -8.55 -3.04
N ALA A 133 6.44 -7.78 -2.36
CA ALA A 133 5.00 -7.94 -2.46
C ALA A 133 4.48 -7.76 -3.90
N ILE A 134 4.93 -6.71 -4.60
CA ILE A 134 4.51 -6.47 -5.99
C ILE A 134 4.98 -7.60 -6.91
N LEU A 135 6.25 -8.01 -6.82
CA LEU A 135 6.83 -9.05 -7.68
C LEU A 135 6.25 -10.44 -7.38
N ASP A 136 5.88 -10.71 -6.13
CA ASP A 136 5.23 -11.96 -5.72
C ASP A 136 3.86 -12.07 -6.38
N ARG A 137 3.06 -11.00 -6.30
CA ARG A 137 1.76 -10.95 -6.97
C ARG A 137 1.86 -10.94 -8.48
N ALA A 138 2.95 -10.39 -9.05
CA ALA A 138 3.23 -10.47 -10.47
C ALA A 138 3.70 -11.88 -10.91
N GLY A 139 3.96 -12.80 -9.97
CA GLY A 139 4.38 -14.17 -10.26
C GLY A 139 5.83 -14.29 -10.75
N VAL A 140 6.66 -13.25 -10.55
CA VAL A 140 8.04 -13.18 -11.06
C VAL A 140 9.08 -13.06 -9.94
N ARG A 141 8.66 -13.12 -8.67
CA ARG A 141 9.57 -13.08 -7.53
C ARG A 141 10.41 -14.37 -7.46
N PRO A 142 11.73 -14.28 -7.25
CA PRO A 142 12.56 -15.44 -6.95
C PRO A 142 12.12 -16.15 -5.66
N ALA A 143 12.34 -17.47 -5.60
CA ALA A 143 12.08 -18.25 -4.39
C ALA A 143 13.06 -17.88 -3.25
N GLY A 144 12.60 -18.07 -2.01
CA GLY A 144 13.37 -17.79 -0.78
C GLY A 144 13.14 -16.38 -0.23
N ASP A 145 13.81 -16.10 0.89
CA ASP A 145 13.78 -14.80 1.56
C ASP A 145 14.71 -13.80 0.84
N ALA A 146 14.24 -12.56 0.63
CA ALA A 146 15.12 -11.53 0.12
C ALA A 146 16.04 -10.99 1.22
N VAL A 147 17.28 -10.69 0.85
CA VAL A 147 18.29 -10.12 1.74
C VAL A 147 18.77 -8.79 1.18
N LEU A 148 18.65 -7.73 1.98
CA LEU A 148 19.15 -6.40 1.64
C LEU A 148 20.64 -6.30 2.02
N HIS A 149 21.48 -6.16 0.99
CA HIS A 149 22.92 -5.90 1.16
C HIS A 149 23.21 -4.41 0.97
N ARG A 150 23.95 -3.81 1.92
CA ARG A 150 24.39 -2.41 1.86
C ARG A 150 25.86 -2.30 2.29
N PRO A 151 26.70 -1.50 1.61
CA PRO A 151 28.09 -1.33 2.02
C PRO A 151 28.22 -0.91 3.49
N GLY A 152 29.08 -1.61 4.25
CA GLY A 152 29.33 -1.31 5.66
C GLY A 152 28.17 -1.61 6.61
N ARG A 153 27.16 -2.38 6.18
CA ARG A 153 26.04 -2.82 7.02
C ARG A 153 25.92 -4.33 7.00
N GLU A 154 25.47 -4.89 8.11
CA GLU A 154 25.07 -6.30 8.16
C GLU A 154 23.94 -6.58 7.15
N PRO A 155 23.98 -7.72 6.44
CA PRO A 155 22.88 -8.16 5.59
C PRO A 155 21.57 -8.25 6.39
N LEU A 156 20.50 -7.68 5.85
CA LEU A 156 19.19 -7.70 6.49
C LEU A 156 18.24 -8.59 5.70
N ALA A 157 17.89 -9.75 6.27
CA ALA A 157 16.82 -10.58 5.73
C ALA A 157 15.47 -9.89 5.93
N VAL A 158 14.66 -9.86 4.87
CA VAL A 158 13.31 -9.29 4.86
C VAL A 158 12.37 -10.38 4.33
N PRO A 159 11.88 -11.28 5.18
CA PRO A 159 11.03 -12.38 4.75
C PRO A 159 9.68 -11.86 4.26
N LEU A 160 9.14 -12.49 3.22
CA LEU A 160 7.77 -12.28 2.79
C LEU A 160 6.86 -13.25 3.54
N VAL A 161 6.28 -12.79 4.64
CA VAL A 161 5.33 -13.56 5.44
C VAL A 161 3.92 -13.12 5.10
N GLU A 162 3.02 -14.08 4.88
CA GLU A 162 1.62 -13.82 4.58
C GLU A 162 0.71 -14.55 5.57
N ARG A 163 -0.38 -13.89 5.97
CA ARG A 163 -1.47 -14.51 6.71
C ARG A 163 -2.56 -14.93 5.73
N PRO A 164 -3.10 -16.15 5.85
CA PRO A 164 -4.15 -16.61 4.94
C PRO A 164 -5.43 -15.79 5.13
N PRO A 165 -6.37 -15.83 4.16
CA PRO A 165 -7.68 -15.23 4.31
C PRO A 165 -8.37 -15.67 5.59
N LEU A 166 -9.00 -14.73 6.32
CA LEU A 166 -9.72 -15.06 7.56
C LEU A 166 -10.86 -16.06 7.29
N ALA A 167 -11.50 -16.01 6.13
CA ALA A 167 -12.53 -16.95 5.72
C ALA A 167 -12.03 -18.40 5.51
N SER A 168 -10.72 -18.63 5.55
CA SER A 168 -10.10 -19.96 5.44
C SER A 168 -9.65 -20.56 6.78
N LEU A 169 -9.84 -19.82 7.90
CA LEU A 169 -9.47 -20.24 9.25
C LEU A 169 -10.59 -20.99 9.99
#